data_AF-A0A2U2MPW0-F1
#
_entry.id   AF-A0A2U2MPW0-F1
#
_cell.length_a   1.000
_cell.length_b   1.000
_cell.length_c   1.000
_cell.angle_alpha   90.00
_cell.angle_beta   90.00
_cell.angle_gamma   90.00
#
_symmetry.space_group_name_H-M   'P 1'
#
loop_
_entity.id
_entity.type
_entity.pdbx_description
1 polymer ?
#
loop_
_entity_poly.entity_id
_entity_poly.type
_entity_poly.pdbx_seq_one_letter_code
_entity_poly.pdbx_strand_id
1 'polypeptide(L)'
;MNPSVLGWTLPILMACFGGLLRFIRLGSPRAVVFDETYYVKDAWTMIMTGEPRNWPEKIDGTAVDTLFANGLHLDGWLASAEYVVHPPFGKWCIALGMQLFGGASNPFAWRVSTAIAGTLAILILCRVILRLFRSLPMALLGGFLMAIDGMGITMSRTGLLDNFIMVLALGAFACMLAHRDWSRTRLHEAYERESRRYRAKWIPRTAPFGRTRAPGRRPTSRQDDSA
;
A
#
# COMPACT_ATOMS: atom_id res chain seq x y z
N MET A 1 -5.20 0.91 21.79
CA MET A 1 -3.76 1.16 21.93
C MET A 1 -3.53 2.62 21.57
N ASN A 2 -3.26 3.48 22.55
CA ASN A 2 -2.78 4.84 22.24
C ASN A 2 -1.42 4.68 21.58
N PRO A 3 -1.23 5.10 20.31
CA PRO A 3 0.11 5.17 19.78
C PRO A 3 0.84 6.17 20.68
N SER A 4 1.90 5.73 21.37
CA SER A 4 2.78 6.67 22.04
C SER A 4 3.20 7.72 21.02
N VAL A 5 3.35 8.98 21.42
CA VAL A 5 3.77 10.07 20.53
C VAL A 5 4.99 9.65 19.69
N LEU A 6 5.92 8.90 20.31
CA LEU A 6 7.07 8.26 19.71
C LEU A 6 6.77 7.31 18.52
N GLY A 7 5.66 6.58 18.57
CA GLY A 7 5.21 5.66 17.52
C GLY A 7 4.74 6.36 16.24
N TRP A 8 4.59 7.69 16.26
CA TRP A 8 4.34 8.51 15.08
C TRP A 8 5.51 9.43 14.75
N THR A 9 6.10 10.09 15.74
CA THR A 9 7.18 11.05 15.50
C THR A 9 8.40 10.40 14.85
N LEU A 10 8.85 9.24 15.34
CA LEU A 10 10.04 8.58 14.78
C LEU A 10 9.81 8.05 13.35
N PRO A 11 8.67 7.40 13.03
CA PRO A 11 8.33 7.09 11.63
C PRO A 11 8.24 8.30 10.70
N ILE A 12 7.70 9.43 11.19
CA ILE A 12 7.65 10.67 10.40
C ILE A 12 9.07 11.19 10.16
N LEU A 13 9.92 11.24 11.18
CA LEU A 13 11.32 11.64 11.03
C LEU A 13 12.06 10.73 10.05
N MET A 14 11.80 9.42 10.08
CA MET A 14 12.36 8.46 9.13
C MET A 14 11.90 8.75 7.70
N ALA A 15 10.61 9.04 7.51
CA ALA A 15 10.08 9.45 6.22
C ALA A 15 10.69 10.77 5.76
N CYS A 16 10.86 11.77 6.63
CA CYS A 16 11.53 13.02 6.31
C CYS A 16 13.00 12.80 5.89
N PHE A 17 13.73 11.92 6.57
CA PHE A 17 15.09 11.54 6.19
C PHE A 17 15.13 10.90 4.79
N GLY A 18 14.29 9.89 4.54
CA GLY A 18 14.21 9.26 3.22
C GLY A 18 13.69 10.19 2.13
N GLY A 19 12.81 11.13 2.49
CA GLY A 19 12.33 12.19 1.63
C GLY A 19 13.46 13.12 1.22
N LEU A 20 14.27 13.59 2.15
CA LEU A 20 15.45 14.42 1.85
C LEU A 20 16.33 13.79 0.76
N LEU A 21 16.62 12.48 0.87
CA LEU A 21 17.41 11.75 -0.13
C LEU A 21 16.76 11.72 -1.53
N ARG A 22 15.41 11.71 -1.58
CA ARG A 22 14.64 11.70 -2.83
C ARG A 22 14.53 13.09 -3.44
N PHE A 23 14.37 14.13 -2.62
CA PHE A 23 14.18 15.51 -3.09
C PHE A 23 15.48 16.25 -3.43
N ILE A 24 16.62 15.89 -2.84
CA ILE A 24 17.90 16.52 -3.18
C ILE A 24 18.19 16.36 -4.68
N ARG A 25 18.33 17.49 -5.39
CA ARG A 25 18.61 17.53 -6.83
C ARG A 25 17.59 16.75 -7.67
N LEU A 26 16.32 16.72 -7.28
CA LEU A 26 15.27 15.97 -7.99
C LEU A 26 15.09 16.43 -9.45
N GLY A 27 15.32 17.72 -9.74
CA GLY A 27 15.32 18.25 -11.10
C GLY A 27 16.55 17.90 -11.94
N SER A 28 17.53 17.17 -11.39
CA SER A 28 18.74 16.73 -12.10
C SER A 28 18.74 15.21 -12.30
N PRO A 29 19.16 14.71 -13.48
CA PRO A 29 19.54 15.45 -14.68
C PRO A 29 18.34 16.11 -15.37
N ARG A 30 18.61 17.16 -16.15
CA ARG A 30 17.62 17.81 -17.02
C ARG A 30 17.47 17.02 -18.32
N ALA A 31 16.89 15.85 -18.18
CA ALA A 31 16.67 14.89 -19.25
C ALA A 31 15.40 14.09 -18.95
N VAL A 32 14.71 13.68 -20.00
CA VAL A 32 13.70 12.62 -19.96
C VAL A 32 14.46 11.29 -19.95
N VAL A 33 14.16 10.42 -19.00
CA VAL A 33 14.85 9.14 -18.81
C VAL A 33 13.85 7.99 -18.86
N PHE A 34 14.17 6.95 -19.65
CA PHE A 34 13.37 5.73 -19.73
C PHE A 34 11.90 6.04 -20.11
N ASP A 35 10.92 5.38 -19.48
CA ASP A 35 9.49 5.57 -19.74
C ASP A 35 8.94 6.95 -19.33
N GLU A 36 9.76 7.88 -18.79
CA GLU A 36 9.36 9.28 -18.69
C GLU A 36 8.94 9.83 -20.06
N THR A 37 9.49 9.29 -21.17
CA THR A 37 9.13 9.68 -22.54
C THR A 37 7.65 9.52 -22.85
N TYR A 38 6.97 8.57 -22.17
CA TYR A 38 5.53 8.33 -22.29
C TYR A 38 4.78 8.98 -21.13
N TYR A 39 5.10 8.62 -19.88
CA TYR A 39 4.26 9.00 -18.73
C TYR A 39 4.24 10.49 -18.44
N VAL A 40 5.37 11.17 -18.62
CA VAL A 40 5.47 12.61 -18.36
C VAL A 40 4.76 13.37 -19.48
N LYS A 41 5.01 13.01 -20.74
CA LYS A 41 4.36 13.66 -21.88
C LYS A 41 2.85 13.42 -21.92
N ASP A 42 2.41 12.22 -21.56
CA ASP A 42 0.99 11.92 -21.41
C ASP A 42 0.34 12.72 -20.29
N ALA A 43 0.98 12.76 -19.12
CA ALA A 43 0.49 13.58 -18.01
C ALA A 43 0.33 15.04 -18.42
N TRP A 44 1.24 15.57 -19.26
CA TRP A 44 1.14 16.92 -19.79
C TRP A 44 0.00 17.10 -20.80
N THR A 45 -0.10 16.21 -21.80
CA THR A 45 -1.15 16.28 -22.83
C THR A 45 -2.55 16.04 -22.27
N MET A 46 -2.67 15.21 -21.23
CA MET A 46 -3.91 15.03 -20.46
C MET A 46 -4.37 16.32 -19.79
N ILE A 47 -3.45 17.15 -19.27
CA ILE A 47 -3.81 18.47 -18.72
C ILE A 47 -4.31 19.40 -19.83
N MET A 48 -3.64 19.39 -20.98
CA MET A 48 -3.90 20.37 -22.05
C MET A 48 -5.08 20.02 -22.94
N THR A 49 -5.31 18.73 -23.19
CA THR A 49 -6.29 18.26 -24.19
C THR A 49 -7.36 17.35 -23.59
N GLY A 50 -7.20 16.90 -22.35
CA GLY A 50 -8.10 15.94 -21.70
C GLY A 50 -7.77 14.47 -21.98
N GLU A 51 -6.86 14.18 -22.91
CA GLU A 51 -6.44 12.83 -23.26
C GLU A 51 -4.94 12.74 -23.59
N PRO A 52 -4.32 11.55 -23.46
CA PRO A 52 -2.97 11.32 -23.96
C PRO A 52 -2.84 11.48 -25.48
N ARG A 53 -1.81 12.19 -25.94
CA ARG A 53 -1.54 12.43 -27.36
C ARG A 53 -0.16 11.91 -27.75
N ASN A 54 -0.06 11.30 -28.93
CA ASN A 54 1.23 10.84 -29.45
C ASN A 54 2.20 12.02 -29.66
N TRP A 55 3.50 11.75 -29.59
CA TRP A 55 4.54 12.73 -29.88
C TRP A 55 5.41 12.27 -31.05
N PRO A 56 5.90 13.20 -31.89
CA PRO A 56 6.87 12.87 -32.93
C PRO A 56 8.20 12.45 -32.28
N GLU A 57 8.98 11.58 -32.94
CA GLU A 57 10.30 11.20 -32.42
C GLU A 57 11.29 12.37 -32.43
N LYS A 58 11.20 13.24 -33.45
CA LYS A 58 12.06 14.40 -33.66
C LYS A 58 11.27 15.60 -34.16
N ILE A 59 11.70 16.78 -33.76
CA ILE A 59 11.26 18.08 -34.28
C ILE A 59 12.52 18.80 -34.75
N ASP A 60 12.54 19.25 -36.00
CA ASP A 60 13.67 19.95 -36.62
C ASP A 60 15.02 19.22 -36.45
N GLY A 61 15.00 17.89 -36.57
CA GLY A 61 16.19 17.03 -36.45
C GLY A 61 16.64 16.73 -35.01
N THR A 62 16.03 17.37 -34.01
CA THR A 62 16.32 17.17 -32.58
C THR A 62 15.31 16.22 -31.94
N ALA A 63 15.75 15.33 -31.04
CA ALA A 63 14.84 14.41 -30.35
C ALA A 63 13.81 15.18 -29.50
N VAL A 64 12.55 14.76 -29.53
CA VAL A 64 11.49 15.42 -28.77
C VAL A 64 11.75 15.43 -27.27
N ASP A 65 12.40 14.38 -26.76
CA ASP A 65 12.75 14.21 -25.34
C ASP A 65 13.72 15.27 -24.84
N THR A 66 14.69 15.66 -25.67
CA THR A 66 15.65 16.69 -25.31
C THR A 66 15.02 18.07 -25.38
N LEU A 67 14.12 18.31 -26.35
CA LEU A 67 13.35 19.56 -26.43
C LEU A 67 12.45 19.70 -25.20
N PHE A 68 11.66 18.67 -24.89
CA PHE A 68 10.75 18.63 -23.75
C PHE A 68 11.49 18.82 -22.42
N ALA A 69 12.60 18.11 -22.20
CA ALA A 69 13.42 18.26 -20.99
C ALA A 69 13.94 19.69 -20.79
N ASN A 70 14.20 20.40 -21.88
CA ASN A 70 14.63 21.79 -21.87
C ASN A 70 13.48 22.79 -21.74
N GLY A 71 12.23 22.33 -21.79
CA GLY A 71 11.05 23.19 -21.75
C GLY A 71 10.72 23.84 -23.10
N LEU A 72 11.21 23.25 -24.19
CA LEU A 72 10.96 23.67 -25.57
C LEU A 72 9.96 22.72 -26.23
N HIS A 73 9.15 23.23 -27.16
CA HIS A 73 8.14 22.45 -27.89
C HIS A 73 7.20 21.65 -26.97
N LEU A 74 6.71 22.28 -25.90
CA LEU A 74 5.75 21.66 -24.97
C LEU A 74 4.38 21.40 -25.58
N ASP A 75 4.12 21.92 -26.78
CA ASP A 75 2.92 21.82 -27.59
C ASP A 75 3.11 20.99 -28.87
N GLY A 76 4.27 20.33 -29.03
CA GLY A 76 4.64 19.56 -30.21
C GLY A 76 3.97 18.18 -30.34
N TRP A 77 2.83 17.93 -29.69
CA TRP A 77 2.11 16.66 -29.78
C TRP A 77 1.34 16.53 -31.11
N LEU A 78 1.05 15.30 -31.51
CA LEU A 78 0.31 14.96 -32.72
C LEU A 78 -1.22 14.98 -32.46
N ALA A 79 -2.00 15.10 -33.54
CA ALA A 79 -3.45 15.06 -33.46
C ALA A 79 -4.01 13.66 -33.12
N SER A 80 -3.19 12.60 -33.19
CA SER A 80 -3.59 11.24 -32.86
C SER A 80 -3.50 10.94 -31.36
N ALA A 81 -4.48 10.22 -30.83
CA ALA A 81 -4.48 9.75 -29.44
C ALA A 81 -3.40 8.68 -29.20
N GLU A 82 -2.77 8.70 -28.03
CA GLU A 82 -1.76 7.72 -27.66
C GLU A 82 -2.37 6.36 -27.29
N TYR A 83 -1.64 5.28 -27.59
CA TYR A 83 -2.01 3.94 -27.19
C TYR A 83 -1.79 3.71 -25.69
N VAL A 84 -2.86 3.80 -24.91
CA VAL A 84 -2.82 3.69 -23.45
C VAL A 84 -2.85 2.23 -22.98
N VAL A 85 -1.73 1.75 -22.45
CA VAL A 85 -1.59 0.38 -21.90
C VAL A 85 -1.79 0.27 -20.39
N HIS A 86 -1.91 1.40 -19.69
CA HIS A 86 -2.00 1.45 -18.23
C HIS A 86 -3.17 2.32 -17.74
N PRO A 87 -3.76 2.02 -16.57
CA PRO A 87 -4.73 2.90 -15.95
C PRO A 87 -4.18 4.33 -15.76
N PRO A 88 -5.01 5.38 -15.93
CA PRO A 88 -4.55 6.77 -16.00
C PRO A 88 -4.13 7.36 -14.65
N PHE A 89 -4.37 6.66 -13.54
CA PHE A 89 -4.22 7.21 -12.19
C PHE A 89 -2.81 7.78 -11.92
N GLY A 90 -1.75 7.01 -12.23
CA GLY A 90 -0.40 7.49 -11.98
C GLY A 90 -0.01 8.68 -12.88
N LYS A 91 -0.53 8.73 -14.11
CA LYS A 91 -0.35 9.87 -15.01
C LYS A 91 -1.03 11.13 -14.44
N TRP A 92 -2.22 10.99 -13.87
CA TRP A 92 -2.89 12.09 -13.15
C TRP A 92 -2.11 12.56 -11.92
N CYS A 93 -1.49 11.66 -11.17
CA CYS A 93 -0.62 12.05 -10.06
C CYS A 93 0.60 12.86 -10.54
N ILE A 94 1.24 12.44 -11.63
CA ILE A 94 2.34 13.18 -12.25
C ILE A 94 1.85 14.55 -12.75
N ALA A 95 0.70 14.59 -13.42
CA ALA A 95 0.06 15.80 -13.91
C ALA A 95 -0.18 16.82 -12.78
N LEU A 96 -0.67 16.36 -11.63
CA LEU A 96 -0.86 17.22 -10.46
C LEU A 96 0.46 17.81 -9.95
N GLY A 97 1.56 17.04 -9.99
CA GLY A 97 2.89 17.55 -9.69
C GLY A 97 3.30 18.67 -10.65
N MET A 98 3.07 18.47 -11.94
CA MET A 98 3.37 19.50 -12.93
C MET A 98 2.56 20.78 -12.71
N GLN A 99 1.25 20.66 -12.46
CA GLN A 99 0.39 21.83 -12.22
C GLN A 99 0.85 22.66 -11.01
N LEU A 100 1.30 22.01 -9.94
CA LEU A 100 1.67 22.70 -8.70
C LEU A 100 3.07 23.33 -8.73
N PHE A 101 3.99 22.82 -9.55
CA PHE A 101 5.43 23.17 -9.48
C PHE A 101 6.01 23.76 -10.78
N GLY A 102 5.17 24.41 -11.60
CA GLY A 102 5.62 25.24 -12.73
C GLY A 102 5.58 24.58 -14.11
N GLY A 103 4.83 23.48 -14.26
CA GLY A 103 4.51 22.84 -15.54
C GLY A 103 5.59 21.90 -16.08
N ALA A 104 5.40 21.45 -17.33
CA ALA A 104 6.29 20.53 -18.03
C ALA A 104 7.65 21.12 -18.46
N SER A 105 7.96 22.36 -18.10
CA SER A 105 9.24 23.00 -18.43
C SER A 105 10.38 22.60 -17.48
N ASN A 106 10.08 21.91 -16.39
CA ASN A 106 11.04 21.61 -15.33
C ASN A 106 10.93 20.14 -14.86
N PRO A 107 12.01 19.36 -14.94
CA PRO A 107 12.02 17.97 -14.46
C PRO A 107 11.63 17.76 -13.01
N PHE A 108 11.89 18.76 -12.17
CA PHE A 108 11.44 18.73 -10.79
C PHE A 108 9.92 18.55 -10.70
N ALA A 109 9.16 19.24 -11.56
CA ALA A 109 7.71 19.32 -11.45
C ALA A 109 7.02 17.98 -11.73
N TRP A 110 7.52 17.19 -12.68
CA TRP A 110 6.93 15.87 -12.94
C TRP A 110 7.46 14.76 -12.02
N ARG A 111 8.67 14.91 -11.47
CA ARG A 111 9.25 13.94 -10.52
C ARG A 111 8.78 14.16 -9.08
N VAL A 112 8.24 15.33 -8.74
CA VAL A 112 7.80 15.66 -7.37
C VAL A 112 6.77 14.66 -6.84
N SER A 113 5.80 14.26 -7.68
CA SER A 113 4.73 13.34 -7.29
C SER A 113 5.26 11.95 -6.98
N THR A 114 6.21 11.45 -7.78
CA THR A 114 6.84 10.15 -7.52
C THR A 114 7.75 10.19 -6.29
N ALA A 115 8.42 11.32 -6.03
CA ALA A 115 9.21 11.52 -4.81
C ALA A 115 8.34 11.56 -3.55
N ILE A 116 7.18 12.23 -3.60
CA ILE A 116 6.19 12.23 -2.51
C ILE A 116 5.69 10.80 -2.27
N ALA A 117 5.30 10.08 -3.32
CA ALA A 117 4.83 8.70 -3.21
C ALA A 117 5.86 7.81 -2.50
N GLY A 118 7.12 7.85 -2.92
CA GLY A 118 8.20 7.08 -2.29
C GLY A 118 8.46 7.47 -0.83
N THR A 119 8.31 8.75 -0.50
CA THR A 119 8.43 9.25 0.87
C THR A 119 7.29 8.74 1.77
N LEU A 120 6.06 8.77 1.26
CA LEU A 120 4.89 8.21 1.95
C LEU A 120 5.02 6.70 2.14
N ALA A 121 5.61 5.99 1.17
CA ALA A 121 5.83 4.55 1.25
C ALA A 121 6.66 4.17 2.50
N ILE A 122 7.71 4.94 2.82
CA ILE A 122 8.54 4.73 4.01
C ILE A 122 7.70 4.85 5.29
N LEU A 123 6.89 5.91 5.38
CA LEU A 123 6.01 6.12 6.54
C LEU A 123 5.03 4.96 6.68
N ILE A 124 4.35 4.58 5.60
CA ILE A 124 3.38 3.47 5.62
C ILE A 124 4.08 2.17 6.02
N LEU A 125 5.27 1.88 5.49
CA LEU A 125 6.03 0.68 5.83
C LEU A 125 6.38 0.65 7.33
N CYS A 126 6.89 1.76 7.89
CA CYS A 126 7.13 1.85 9.34
C CYS A 126 5.85 1.54 10.12
N ARG A 127 4.69 2.04 9.68
CA ARG A 127 3.42 1.79 10.37
C ARG A 127 2.96 0.34 10.25
N VAL A 128 3.17 -0.29 9.09
CA VAL A 128 2.92 -1.72 8.86
C VAL A 128 3.77 -2.58 9.79
N ILE A 129 5.08 -2.35 9.84
CA ILE A 129 6.00 -3.11 10.68
C ILE A 129 5.67 -2.89 12.16
N LEU A 130 5.34 -1.66 12.56
CA LEU A 130 4.94 -1.37 13.94
C LEU A 130 3.65 -2.10 14.35
N ARG A 131 2.68 -2.25 13.42
CA ARG A 131 1.46 -3.03 13.68
C ARG A 131 1.74 -4.53 13.77
N LEU A 132 2.64 -5.06 12.94
CA LEU A 132 2.98 -6.48 12.90
C LEU A 132 3.78 -6.92 14.13
N PHE A 133 4.87 -6.21 14.43
CA PHE A 133 5.83 -6.63 15.46
C PHE A 133 5.64 -5.93 16.80
N ARG A 134 4.86 -4.84 16.84
CA ARG A 134 4.70 -3.99 18.04
C ARG A 134 6.03 -3.52 18.63
N SER A 135 7.04 -3.40 17.77
CA SER A 135 8.40 -3.03 18.13
C SER A 135 8.83 -1.83 17.30
N LEU A 136 9.09 -0.71 17.99
CA LEU A 136 9.55 0.52 17.37
C LEU A 136 10.93 0.38 16.74
N PRO A 137 11.93 -0.27 17.37
CA PRO A 137 13.22 -0.53 16.71
C PRO A 137 13.07 -1.29 15.38
N MET A 138 12.21 -2.31 15.32
CA MET A 138 11.97 -3.05 14.08
C MET A 138 11.33 -2.18 12.99
N ALA A 139 10.37 -1.33 13.37
CA ALA A 139 9.74 -0.38 12.46
C ALA A 139 10.73 0.64 11.88
N LEU A 140 11.65 1.13 12.71
CA LEU A 140 12.68 2.07 12.27
C LEU A 140 13.75 1.38 11.42
N LEU A 141 14.14 0.15 11.75
CA LEU A 141 15.07 -0.63 10.93
C LEU A 141 14.51 -0.83 9.52
N GLY A 142 13.26 -1.29 9.39
CA GLY A 142 12.64 -1.48 8.08
C GLY A 142 12.44 -0.17 7.31
N GLY A 143 12.06 0.91 7.99
CA GLY A 143 11.97 2.24 7.39
C GLY A 143 13.33 2.76 6.91
N PHE A 144 14.38 2.56 7.70
CA PHE A 144 15.75 2.94 7.36
C PHE A 144 16.24 2.19 6.13
N LEU A 145 16.05 0.86 6.08
CA LEU A 145 16.42 0.05 4.92
C LEU A 145 15.71 0.52 3.65
N MET A 146 14.42 0.82 3.71
CA MET A 146 13.68 1.39 2.56
C MET A 146 14.12 2.82 2.21
N ALA A 147 14.52 3.62 3.21
CA ALA A 147 14.97 4.98 2.99
C ALA A 147 16.25 5.04 2.14
N ILE A 148 17.18 4.10 2.38
CA ILE A 148 18.49 4.01 1.71
C ILE A 148 18.54 3.02 0.55
N ASP A 149 17.45 2.29 0.27
CA ASP A 149 17.38 1.34 -0.84
C ASP A 149 17.59 2.04 -2.20
N GLY A 150 18.60 1.59 -2.95
CA GLY A 150 19.03 2.24 -4.19
C GLY A 150 17.96 2.18 -5.28
N MET A 151 17.26 1.05 -5.40
CA MET A 151 16.14 0.91 -6.35
C MET A 151 14.97 1.80 -5.96
N GLY A 152 14.57 1.79 -4.69
CA GLY A 152 13.53 2.65 -4.15
C GLY A 152 13.82 4.14 -4.32
N ILE A 153 15.08 4.57 -4.14
CA ILE A 153 15.50 5.95 -4.42
C ILE A 153 15.38 6.26 -5.91
N THR A 154 15.86 5.37 -6.78
CA THR A 154 15.81 5.56 -8.24
C THR A 154 14.37 5.69 -8.73
N MET A 155 13.50 4.74 -8.37
CA MET A 155 12.08 4.75 -8.75
C MET A 155 11.28 5.91 -8.15
N SER A 156 11.74 6.48 -7.03
CA SER A 156 11.13 7.68 -6.44
C SER A 156 11.61 8.98 -7.10
N ARG A 157 12.65 8.93 -7.93
CA ARG A 157 13.27 10.09 -8.57
C ARG A 157 13.05 10.13 -10.08
N THR A 158 12.42 9.12 -10.64
CA THR A 158 11.98 9.06 -12.04
C THR A 158 10.47 9.18 -12.10
N GLY A 159 9.95 9.82 -13.14
CA GLY A 159 8.51 10.01 -13.38
C GLY A 159 7.80 8.74 -13.85
N LEU A 160 7.92 7.64 -13.11
CA LEU A 160 7.35 6.32 -13.43
C LEU A 160 6.07 6.03 -12.64
N LEU A 161 5.29 5.06 -13.14
CA LEU A 161 4.00 4.69 -12.53
C LEU A 161 4.14 3.67 -11.37
N ASP A 162 5.24 2.90 -11.35
CA ASP A 162 5.50 1.79 -10.43
C ASP A 162 5.42 2.21 -8.96
N ASN A 163 5.92 3.41 -8.64
CA ASN A 163 5.97 3.89 -7.26
C ASN A 163 4.56 4.15 -6.71
N PHE A 164 3.61 4.58 -7.57
CA PHE A 164 2.22 4.79 -7.16
C PHE A 164 1.53 3.46 -6.86
N ILE A 165 1.65 2.46 -7.74
CA ILE A 165 1.03 1.15 -7.50
C ILE A 165 1.64 0.46 -6.26
N MET A 166 2.95 0.58 -6.05
CA MET A 166 3.60 0.09 -4.84
C MET A 166 3.01 0.73 -3.57
N VAL A 167 2.85 2.06 -3.54
CA VAL A 167 2.24 2.77 -2.39
C VAL A 167 0.80 2.35 -2.16
N LEU A 168 0.00 2.22 -3.24
CA LEU A 168 -1.37 1.77 -3.14
C LEU A 168 -1.47 0.33 -2.61
N ALA A 169 -0.61 -0.58 -3.09
CA ALA A 169 -0.55 -1.96 -2.61
C ALA A 169 -0.14 -2.02 -1.12
N LEU A 170 0.88 -1.25 -0.73
CA LEU A 170 1.33 -1.15 0.65
C LEU A 170 0.25 -0.53 1.55
N GLY A 171 -0.47 0.49 1.05
CA GLY A 171 -1.61 1.11 1.70
C GLY A 171 -2.78 0.13 1.89
N ALA A 172 -3.10 -0.66 0.87
CA ALA A 172 -4.11 -1.71 0.96
C ALA A 172 -3.75 -2.74 2.04
N PHE A 173 -2.48 -3.15 2.11
CA PHE A 173 -2.01 -4.02 3.19
C PHE A 173 -2.11 -3.35 4.56
N ALA A 174 -1.76 -2.07 4.69
CA ALA A 174 -1.93 -1.32 5.92
C ALA A 174 -3.40 -1.23 6.37
N CYS A 175 -4.32 -1.03 5.42
CA CYS A 175 -5.77 -1.05 5.66
C CYS A 175 -6.25 -2.43 6.12
N MET A 176 -5.75 -3.52 5.51
CA MET A 176 -6.05 -4.89 5.91
C MET A 176 -5.60 -5.15 7.37
N LEU A 177 -4.40 -4.71 7.74
CA LEU A 177 -3.92 -4.82 9.12
C LEU A 177 -4.77 -3.98 10.09
N ALA A 178 -5.17 -2.77 9.68
CA ALA A 178 -6.05 -1.94 10.49
C ALA A 178 -7.43 -2.58 10.69
N HIS A 179 -7.98 -3.19 9.65
CA HIS A 179 -9.22 -3.94 9.73
C HIS A 179 -9.08 -5.15 10.66
N ARG A 180 -7.98 -5.90 10.57
CA ARG A 180 -7.68 -7.00 11.49
C ARG A 180 -7.67 -6.55 12.95
N ASP A 181 -7.00 -5.43 13.25
CA ASP A 181 -6.95 -4.86 14.61
C ASP A 181 -8.36 -4.49 15.11
N TRP A 182 -9.12 -3.78 14.28
CA TRP A 182 -10.50 -3.38 14.58
C TRP A 182 -11.41 -4.59 14.84
N SER A 183 -11.35 -5.61 13.98
CA SER A 183 -12.15 -6.84 14.12
C SER A 183 -11.82 -7.58 15.41
N ARG A 184 -10.53 -7.63 15.81
CA ARG A 184 -10.12 -8.25 17.08
C ARG A 184 -10.67 -7.49 18.29
N THR A 185 -10.60 -6.16 18.29
CA THR A 185 -11.17 -5.35 19.37
C THR A 185 -12.68 -5.55 19.48
N ARG A 186 -13.40 -5.53 18.35
CA ARG A 186 -14.85 -5.73 18.32
C ARG A 186 -15.26 -7.12 18.85
N LEU A 187 -14.52 -8.17 18.50
CA LEU A 187 -14.75 -9.52 19.01
C LEU A 187 -14.48 -9.61 20.52
N HIS A 188 -13.41 -8.96 21.01
CA HIS A 188 -13.09 -8.94 22.44
C HIS A 188 -14.18 -8.21 23.25
N GLU A 189 -14.65 -7.06 22.75
CA GLU A 189 -15.75 -6.33 23.37
C GLU A 189 -17.07 -7.14 23.37
N ALA A 190 -17.36 -7.87 22.28
CA ALA A 190 -18.52 -8.75 22.22
C ALA A 190 -18.43 -9.88 23.26
N TYR A 191 -17.27 -10.53 23.34
CA TYR A 191 -16.98 -11.54 24.36
C TYR A 191 -17.09 -10.99 25.78
N GLU A 192 -16.58 -9.80 26.06
CA GLU A 192 -16.71 -9.15 27.37
C GLU A 192 -18.17 -8.82 27.72
N ARG A 193 -18.97 -8.35 26.76
CA ARG A 193 -20.41 -8.10 26.96
C ARG A 193 -21.17 -9.40 27.26
N GLU A 194 -20.87 -10.48 26.54
CA GLU A 194 -21.55 -11.77 26.70
C GLU A 194 -21.13 -12.50 27.98
N SER A 195 -19.83 -12.51 28.31
CA SER A 195 -19.32 -13.11 29.55
C SER A 195 -19.90 -12.45 30.80
N ARG A 196 -20.12 -11.13 30.80
CA ARG A 196 -20.81 -10.40 31.88
C ARG A 196 -22.31 -10.71 31.97
N ARG A 197 -22.92 -11.22 30.89
CA ARG A 197 -24.37 -11.52 30.83
C ARG A 197 -24.72 -12.88 31.41
N TYR A 198 -23.73 -13.73 31.70
CA TYR A 198 -24.02 -15.12 31.96
C TYR A 198 -24.26 -15.46 33.44
N ARG A 199 -25.54 -15.68 33.74
CA ARG A 199 -26.06 -16.86 34.45
C ARG A 199 -25.74 -18.15 33.65
N ALA A 200 -24.46 -18.43 33.34
CA ALA A 200 -24.08 -19.61 32.53
C ALA A 200 -24.19 -20.87 33.36
N LYS A 201 -25.32 -21.58 33.25
CA LYS A 201 -25.34 -23.01 33.54
C LYS A 201 -24.72 -23.72 32.34
N TRP A 202 -23.39 -23.68 32.23
CA TRP A 202 -22.70 -24.68 31.44
C TRP A 202 -22.85 -26.01 32.17
N ILE A 203 -23.81 -26.82 31.73
CA ILE A 203 -23.89 -28.23 32.12
C ILE A 203 -23.09 -28.97 31.05
N PRO A 204 -21.91 -29.53 31.35
CA PRO A 204 -21.34 -30.50 30.46
C PRO A 204 -22.36 -31.63 30.36
N ARG A 205 -22.94 -31.84 29.18
CA ARG A 205 -23.48 -33.16 28.87
C ARG A 205 -22.29 -34.08 28.71
N THR A 206 -21.72 -34.53 29.82
CA THR A 206 -21.08 -35.84 29.82
C THR A 206 -22.21 -36.80 29.49
N ALA A 207 -22.32 -37.20 28.23
CA ALA A 207 -23.04 -38.43 27.94
C ALA A 207 -22.40 -39.50 28.84
N PRO A 208 -23.16 -40.20 29.71
CA PRO A 208 -22.57 -41.29 30.47
C PRO A 208 -22.11 -42.32 29.44
N PHE A 209 -20.79 -42.40 29.26
CA PHE A 209 -20.17 -43.43 28.45
C PHE A 209 -20.68 -44.78 28.98
N GLY A 210 -21.25 -45.57 28.07
CA GLY A 210 -22.15 -46.67 28.37
C GLY A 210 -21.71 -47.57 29.52
N ARG A 211 -22.61 -47.74 30.50
CA ARG A 211 -22.72 -48.99 31.24
C ARG A 211 -24.00 -49.69 30.78
N THR A 212 -23.96 -50.27 29.59
CA THR A 212 -24.81 -51.43 29.30
C THR A 212 -24.34 -52.56 30.20
N ARG A 213 -24.97 -52.69 31.36
CA ARG A 213 -24.82 -53.88 32.23
C ARG A 213 -25.34 -55.07 31.41
N ALA A 214 -24.46 -56.01 31.09
CA ALA A 214 -24.81 -57.27 30.47
C ALA A 214 -25.92 -57.98 31.27
N PRO A 215 -26.87 -58.69 30.65
CA PRO A 215 -27.78 -59.56 31.37
C PRO A 215 -26.98 -60.79 31.86
N GLY A 216 -26.51 -60.71 33.10
CA GLY A 216 -26.02 -61.86 33.85
C GLY A 216 -27.18 -62.82 34.11
N ARG A 217 -27.02 -64.06 33.66
CA ARG A 217 -27.83 -65.24 33.94
C ARG A 217 -28.38 -65.23 35.38
N ARG A 218 -29.69 -65.44 35.54
CA ARG A 218 -30.25 -66.03 36.77
C ARG A 218 -30.48 -67.52 36.52
N PRO A 219 -29.83 -68.42 37.28
CA PRO A 219 -30.37 -69.75 37.50
C PRO A 219 -31.37 -69.69 38.67
N THR A 220 -32.43 -70.49 38.55
CA THR A 220 -33.29 -71.10 39.59
C THR A 220 -34.79 -70.88 39.39
N SER A 221 -35.43 -71.89 38.80
CA SER A 221 -36.82 -72.25 39.14
C SER A 221 -36.84 -73.75 39.37
N ARG A 222 -36.94 -74.14 40.64
CA ARG A 222 -37.27 -75.49 41.07
C ARG A 222 -38.35 -75.37 42.15
N GLN A 223 -39.30 -76.29 42.10
CA GLN A 223 -40.44 -76.54 42.99
C GLN A 223 -41.62 -75.57 42.84
N ASP A 224 -42.87 -76.02 42.86
CA ASP A 224 -43.53 -77.33 42.66
C ASP A 224 -45.05 -77.02 42.68
N ASP A 225 -45.84 -78.00 42.29
CA ASP A 225 -47.25 -78.25 42.66
C ASP A 225 -48.42 -77.77 41.79
N SER A 226 -49.19 -78.81 41.40
CA SER A 226 -50.67 -78.95 41.39
C SER A 226 -51.47 -78.54 40.15
N ALA A 227 -51.70 -79.50 39.24
CA ALA A 227 -52.97 -80.23 39.04
C ALA A 227 -52.94 -81.00 37.70
#